data_AF-A0A7J2K9T3-F1
#
_entry.id   AF-A0A7J2K9T3-F1
#
_cell.length_a   1.000
_cell.length_b   1.000
_cell.length_c   1.000
_cell.angle_alpha   90.00
_cell.angle_beta   90.00
_cell.angle_gamma   90.00
#
_symmetry.space_group_name_H-M   'P 1'
#
loop_
_entity.id
_entity.type
_entity.pdbx_description
1 polymer ?
#
loop_
_entity_poly.entity_id
_entity_poly.type
_entity_poly.pdbx_seq_one_letter_code
_entity_poly.pdbx_strand_id
1 'polypeptide(L)' 'HNPPCINAKVGDIVIIGETRPLAKTVSFVVLGIKGKAKEVKK' A
#
# COMPACT_ATOMS: atom_id res chain seq x y z
N HIS A 1 3.04 6.38 0.01
CA HIS A 1 2.78 6.93 -1.34
C HIS A 1 2.19 5.82 -2.22
N ASN A 2 1.09 6.11 -2.91
CA ASN A 2 0.41 5.17 -3.81
C ASN A 2 0.73 5.57 -5.26
N PRO A 3 1.66 4.88 -5.94
CA PRO A 3 1.99 5.18 -7.32
C PRO A 3 0.82 4.80 -8.26
N PRO A 4 0.67 5.48 -9.41
CA PRO A 4 -0.47 5.27 -10.32
C PRO A 4 -0.53 3.86 -10.91
N CYS A 5 0.61 3.14 -10.95
CA CYS A 5 0.68 1.77 -11.45
C CYS A 5 0.03 0.74 -10.51
N ILE A 6 -0.06 1.00 -9.20
CA ILE A 6 -0.67 0.07 -8.24
C ILE A 6 -2.15 0.40 -8.03
N ASN A 7 -2.50 1.69 -8.04
CA ASN A 7 -3.88 2.18 -7.95
C ASN A 7 -4.68 1.50 -6.81
N ALA A 8 -4.06 1.35 -5.63
CA ALA A 8 -4.68 0.70 -4.49
C ALA A 8 -5.94 1.45 -4.04
N LYS A 9 -7.01 0.72 -3.71
CA LYS A 9 -8.30 1.27 -3.28
C LYS A 9 -8.55 1.03 -1.80
N VAL A 10 -9.52 1.76 -1.26
CA VAL A 10 -9.94 1.61 0.13
C VAL A 10 -10.50 0.19 0.35
N GLY A 11 -9.97 -0.50 1.35
CA GLY A 11 -10.34 -1.88 1.68
C GLY A 11 -9.38 -2.95 1.13
N ASP A 12 -8.40 -2.56 0.32
CA ASP A 12 -7.33 -3.45 -0.12
C ASP A 12 -6.27 -3.59 0.99
N ILE A 13 -5.81 -4.82 1.22
CA ILE A 13 -4.64 -5.10 2.03
C ILE A 13 -3.44 -4.99 1.10
N VAL A 14 -2.52 -4.08 1.44
CA VAL A 14 -1.35 -3.79 0.61
C VAL A 14 -0.06 -4.11 1.34
N ILE A 15 0.95 -4.47 0.55
CA ILE A 15 2.33 -4.60 0.99
C ILE A 15 2.99 -3.24 0.81
N ILE A 16 3.67 -2.78 1.85
CA ILE A 16 4.35 -1.49 1.89
C ILE A 16 5.85 -1.75 2.10
N GLY A 17 6.69 -0.97 1.42
CA GLY A 17 8.13 -0.98 1.61
C GLY A 17 8.62 0.34 2.19
N GLU A 18 9.63 0.26 3.05
CA GLU A 18 10.40 1.41 3.51
C GLU A 18 11.28 1.98 2.40
N THR A 19 11.37 3.30 2.33
CA THR A 19 12.13 4.03 1.30
C THR A 19 12.74 5.30 1.91
N ARG A 20 13.51 6.07 1.12
CA ARG A 20 13.92 7.42 1.53
C ARG A 20 12.68 8.30 1.83
N PRO A 21 12.78 9.30 2.72
CA PRO A 21 11.68 10.23 2.97
C PRO A 21 11.23 10.91 1.67
N LEU A 22 9.96 10.74 1.31
CA LEU A 22 9.34 11.34 0.13
C LEU A 22 8.63 12.67 0.46
N ALA A 23 8.14 12.80 1.68
CA ALA A 23 7.53 14.01 2.21
C ALA A 23 7.75 14.06 3.73
N LYS A 24 7.26 15.12 4.40
CA LYS A 24 7.40 15.31 5.86
C LYS A 24 7.00 14.09 6.69
N THR A 25 5.96 13.36 6.25
CA THR A 25 5.38 12.22 6.99
C THR A 25 5.36 10.94 6.17
N VAL A 26 5.87 10.94 4.94
CA VAL A 26 5.76 9.81 4.02
C VAL A 26 7.15 9.28 3.71
N SER A 27 7.49 8.15 4.31
CA SER A 27 8.74 7.40 4.06
C SER A 27 8.50 6.01 3.46
N PHE A 28 7.25 5.72 3.09
CA PHE A 28 6.82 4.40 2.67
C PHE A 28 6.11 4.45 1.32
N VAL A 29 6.29 3.40 0.51
CA VAL A 29 5.67 3.24 -0.82
C VAL A 29 4.91 1.93 -0.87
N VAL A 30 3.75 1.93 -1.50
CA VAL A 30 2.98 0.71 -1.76
C VAL A 30 3.74 -0.12 -2.81
N LEU A 31 3.95 -1.42 -2.56
CA LEU A 31 4.64 -2.34 -3.47
C LEU A 31 3.69 -3.30 -4.19
N GLY A 32 2.56 -3.65 -3.59
CA GLY A 32 1.58 -4.55 -4.21
C GLY A 32 0.33 -4.77 -3.38
N ILE A 33 -0.73 -5.27 -4.00
CA ILE A 33 -2.00 -5.61 -3.35
C ILE A 33 -1.99 -7.11 -3.01
N LYS A 34 -2.19 -7.45 -1.74
CA LYS A 34 -2.22 -8.83 -1.25
C LYS A 34 -3.63 -9.44 -1.29
N GLY A 35 -4.68 -8.60 -1.24
CA GLY A 35 -6.08 -9.04 -1.28
C GLY A 35 -7.02 -8.00 -0.70
N LYS A 36 -8.28 -8.37 -0.43
CA LYS A 36 -9.26 -7.48 0.23
C LYS A 36 -9.45 -7.85 1.69
N ALA A 37 -9.63 -6.85 2.54
CA ALA A 37 -9.84 -7.04 3.98
C ALA A 37 -11.06 -7.93 4.33
N LYS A 38 -12.04 -8.07 3.42
CA LYS A 38 -13.21 -8.93 3.61
C LYS A 38 -12.98 -10.42 3.30
N GLU A 39 -11.90 -10.75 2.59
CA GLU A 39 -11.60 -12.12 2.14
C GLU A 39 -10.52 -12.80 2.99
N VAL A 40 -9.78 -12.04 3.80
CA VAL A 40 -8.88 -12.61 4.81
C VAL A 40 -9.70 -13.00 6.05
N LYS A 41 -10.67 -13.89 5.84
CA LYS A 41 -11.21 -14.74 6.89
C LYS A 41 -10.22 -15.90 7.04
N LYS A 42 -9.45 -15.89 8.11
CA LYS A 42 -8.75 -17.08 8.57
C LYS A 42 -9.68 -17.87 9.47
#